data_AF-A0A939C342-F1
#
_entry.id   AF-A0A939C342-F1
#
_cell.length_a   1.000
_cell.length_b   1.000
_cell.length_c   1.000
_cell.angle_alpha   90.00
_cell.angle_beta   90.00
_cell.angle_gamma   90.00
#
_symmetry.space_group_name_H-M   'P 1'
#
loop_
_entity.id
_entity.type
_entity.pdbx_description
1 polymer ?
#
loop_
_entity_poly.entity_id
_entity_poly.type
_entity_poly.pdbx_seq_one_letter_code
_entity_poly.pdbx_strand_id
1 'polypeptide(L)'
;MLISFGLGLAVDEKMSLEGFSEYKRREFCNDVKCPVQMKLNQQKEHSEEYEQIRKTCSTACVYTTWQFHHWLIEKGYIIIASLNLEGKASLFASVDKDLLNWIDEQVQKGKYCNRSHLIESILSEYRANHV
;
A
#
# COMPACT_ATOMS: atom_id res chain seq x y z
N MET A 1 -3.54 12.73 3.04
CA MET A 1 -2.12 12.81 3.43
C MET A 1 -1.86 11.72 4.46
N LEU A 2 -1.13 10.67 4.06
CA LEU A 2 -0.27 9.79 4.86
C LEU A 2 0.26 8.71 3.91
N ILE A 3 1.15 9.12 3.00
CA ILE A 3 2.23 8.27 2.52
C ILE A 3 3.33 8.52 3.54
N SER A 4 3.82 7.48 4.22
CA SER A 4 4.81 7.62 5.29
C SER A 4 6.06 8.35 4.75
N PHE A 5 6.25 9.60 5.21
CA PHE A 5 7.54 10.28 5.16
C PHE A 5 8.51 9.50 6.04
N GLY A 6 9.79 9.48 5.67
CA GLY A 6 10.83 8.85 6.47
C GLY A 6 10.81 9.32 7.93
N LEU A 7 10.19 8.53 8.79
CA LEU A 7 10.66 8.33 10.15
C LEU A 7 11.60 7.14 10.07
N GLY A 8 12.81 7.29 10.60
CA GLY A 8 13.76 6.20 10.81
C GLY A 8 13.19 5.17 11.79
N LEU A 9 12.24 4.38 11.31
CA LEU A 9 11.84 3.11 11.88
C LEU A 9 12.61 2.08 11.05
N ALA A 10 13.42 1.28 11.73
CA ALA A 10 14.04 0.12 11.13
C ALA A 10 12.93 -0.68 10.43
N VAL A 11 12.92 -0.63 9.09
CA VAL A 11 12.13 -1.55 8.28
C VAL A 11 12.79 -2.88 8.57
N ASP A 12 12.12 -3.69 9.39
CA ASP A 12 12.51 -5.08 9.60
C ASP A 12 12.62 -5.71 8.21
N GLU A 13 13.83 -6.07 7.80
CA GLU A 13 14.26 -6.34 6.42
C GLU A 13 13.62 -7.62 5.83
N LYS A 14 12.56 -8.13 6.47
CA LYS A 14 12.11 -9.52 6.36
C LYS A 14 10.60 -9.72 6.44
N MET A 15 9.82 -8.84 5.83
CA MET A 15 8.43 -9.16 5.48
C MET A 15 8.25 -9.34 3.97
N SER A 16 9.14 -10.12 3.33
CA SER A 16 8.80 -10.75 2.06
C SER A 16 7.74 -11.82 2.35
N LEU A 17 6.47 -11.42 2.31
CA LEU A 17 5.36 -12.34 2.47
C LEU A 17 5.33 -13.26 1.25
N GLU A 18 5.46 -14.57 1.48
CA GLU A 18 5.43 -15.57 0.40
C GLU A 18 4.13 -15.44 -0.40
N GLY A 19 4.24 -15.36 -1.73
CA GLY A 19 3.11 -15.11 -2.62
C GLY A 19 2.75 -13.63 -2.84
N PHE A 20 3.41 -12.69 -2.16
CA PHE A 20 3.21 -11.25 -2.35
C PHE A 20 4.40 -10.61 -3.09
N SER A 21 4.09 -9.69 -4.01
CA SER A 21 5.10 -8.89 -4.71
C SER A 21 5.18 -7.50 -4.09
N GLU A 22 6.39 -7.10 -3.67
CA GLU A 22 6.63 -5.76 -3.14
C GLU A 22 6.62 -4.71 -4.26
N TYR A 23 6.01 -3.55 -3.96
CA TYR A 23 6.02 -2.40 -4.87
C TYR A 23 7.45 -1.89 -5.08
N LYS A 24 7.86 -1.76 -6.34
CA LYS A 24 9.19 -1.24 -6.68
C LYS A 24 9.17 0.27 -6.83
N ARG A 25 10.19 0.94 -6.28
CA ARG A 25 10.30 2.41 -6.38
C ARG A 25 10.28 2.83 -7.86
N ARG A 26 9.50 3.88 -8.17
CA ARG A 26 9.31 4.45 -9.53
C ARG A 26 8.52 3.57 -10.51
N GLU A 27 8.00 2.42 -10.07
CA GLU A 27 7.23 1.52 -10.93
C GLU A 27 5.99 2.20 -11.51
N PHE A 28 5.19 2.87 -10.67
CA PHE A 28 4.05 3.69 -11.12
C PHE A 28 4.46 4.71 -12.19
N CYS A 29 5.49 5.51 -11.91
CA CYS A 29 5.94 6.57 -12.80
C CYS A 29 6.44 6.05 -14.16
N ASN A 30 7.02 4.86 -14.18
CA ASN A 30 7.45 4.21 -15.42
C ASN A 30 6.24 3.68 -16.21
N ASP A 31 5.28 3.05 -15.54
CA ASP A 31 4.09 2.50 -16.18
C ASP A 31 3.24 3.60 -16.86
N VAL A 32 3.02 4.72 -16.16
CA VAL A 32 2.26 5.87 -16.71
C VAL A 32 3.09 6.78 -17.62
N LYS A 33 4.36 6.43 -17.88
CA LYS A 33 5.31 7.21 -18.68
C LYS A 33 5.41 8.67 -18.23
N CYS A 34 5.54 8.88 -16.92
CA CYS A 34 5.68 10.22 -16.33
C CYS A 34 6.81 11.00 -17.02
N PRO A 35 6.55 12.23 -17.52
CA PRO A 35 7.55 12.98 -18.29
C PRO A 35 8.82 13.29 -17.49
N VAL A 36 8.69 13.50 -16.17
CA VAL A 36 9.84 13.70 -15.28
C VAL A 36 10.64 12.40 -15.14
N GLN A 37 9.96 11.26 -15.00
CA GLN A 37 10.62 9.95 -14.90
C GLN A 37 11.31 9.56 -16.21
N MET A 38 10.71 9.87 -17.36
CA MET A 38 11.32 9.61 -18.67
C MET A 38 12.62 10.40 -18.84
N LYS A 39 12.66 11.67 -18.37
CA LYS A 39 13.89 12.46 -18.34
C LYS A 39 14.92 11.88 -17.36
N LEU A 40 14.49 11.46 -16.16
CA LEU A 40 15.38 10.84 -15.17
C LEU A 40 16.04 9.56 -15.69
N ASN A 41 15.30 8.72 -16.42
CA ASN A 41 15.81 7.48 -16.99
C ASN A 41 16.92 7.71 -18.05
N GLN A 42 17.01 8.92 -18.60
CA GLN A 42 18.05 9.30 -19.57
C GLN A 42 19.34 9.81 -18.89
N GLN A 43 19.27 10.16 -17.60
CA GLN A 43 20.43 10.65 -16.85
C GLN A 43 21.10 9.51 -16.09
N LYS A 44 22.41 9.66 -15.86
CA LYS A 44 23.13 8.76 -14.95
C LYS A 44 22.60 8.98 -13.53
N GLU A 45 22.23 7.91 -12.84
CA GLU A 45 21.78 7.99 -11.45
C GLU A 45 22.86 8.67 -10.57
N HIS A 46 22.40 9.53 -9.66
CA HIS A 46 23.24 10.38 -8.78
C HIS A 46 24.12 11.43 -9.48
N SER A 47 23.94 11.67 -10.78
CA SER A 47 24.50 12.87 -11.41
C SER A 47 23.84 14.14 -10.89
N GLU A 48 24.51 15.27 -11.05
CA GLU A 48 23.97 16.57 -10.66
C GLU A 48 22.65 16.86 -11.40
N GLU A 49 22.63 16.58 -12.71
CA GLU A 49 21.45 16.73 -13.57
C GLU A 49 20.31 15.81 -13.12
N TYR A 50 20.60 14.56 -12.75
CA TYR A 50 19.62 13.64 -12.18
C TYR A 50 19.00 14.19 -10.90
N GLU A 51 19.82 14.67 -9.96
CA GLU A 51 19.32 15.20 -8.68
C GLU A 51 18.53 16.50 -8.87
N GLN A 52 18.95 17.37 -9.80
CA GLN A 52 18.19 18.57 -10.16
C GLN A 52 16.79 18.22 -10.68
N ILE A 53 16.67 17.26 -11.60
CA ILE A 53 15.36 16.82 -12.11
C ILE A 53 14.56 16.15 -11.00
N ARG A 54 15.20 15.31 -10.18
CA ARG A 54 14.56 14.54 -9.09
C ARG A 54 13.92 15.45 -8.05
N LYS A 55 14.45 16.65 -7.79
CA LYS A 55 13.83 17.64 -6.89
C LYS A 55 12.37 17.91 -7.26
N THR A 56 12.04 17.94 -8.56
CA THR A 56 10.67 18.10 -9.05
C THR A 56 9.73 17.03 -8.50
N CYS A 57 10.17 15.76 -8.45
CA CYS A 57 9.36 14.67 -7.89
C CYS A 57 9.03 14.89 -6.41
N SER A 58 9.96 15.48 -5.63
CA SER A 58 9.78 15.69 -4.19
C SER A 58 9.00 16.95 -3.83
N THR A 59 9.01 17.98 -4.66
CA THR A 59 8.42 19.29 -4.33
C THR A 59 7.16 19.63 -5.14
N ALA A 60 7.03 19.09 -6.34
CA ALA A 60 5.98 19.46 -7.29
C ALA A 60 5.64 18.29 -8.23
N CYS A 61 5.33 17.12 -7.64
CA CYS A 61 4.92 15.96 -8.43
C CYS A 61 3.71 16.29 -9.31
N VAL A 62 3.77 15.91 -10.59
CA VAL A 62 2.68 16.15 -11.55
C VAL A 62 1.47 15.21 -11.36
N TYR A 63 1.66 14.12 -10.60
CA TYR A 63 0.60 13.18 -10.26
C TYR A 63 0.18 13.34 -8.81
N THR A 64 -1.12 13.20 -8.58
CA THR A 64 -1.71 13.24 -7.25
C THR A 64 -1.55 11.90 -6.54
N THR A 65 -1.58 11.93 -5.20
CA THR A 65 -1.65 10.74 -4.36
C THR A 65 -2.83 9.83 -4.72
N TRP A 66 -3.96 10.41 -5.14
CA TRP A 66 -5.14 9.66 -5.55
C TRP A 66 -4.87 8.80 -6.80
N GLN A 67 -4.23 9.37 -7.83
CA GLN A 67 -3.88 8.63 -9.04
C GLN A 67 -2.93 7.47 -8.75
N PHE A 68 -1.96 7.67 -7.86
CA PHE A 68 -1.06 6.60 -7.43
C PHE A 68 -1.81 5.46 -6.71
N HIS A 69 -2.69 5.79 -5.77
CA HIS A 69 -3.48 4.78 -5.06
C HIS A 69 -4.44 4.01 -5.97
N HIS A 70 -5.10 4.70 -6.91
CA HIS A 70 -5.95 4.03 -7.89
C HIS A 70 -5.15 3.05 -8.75
N TRP A 71 -3.98 3.45 -9.22
CA TRP A 71 -3.10 2.55 -9.98
C TRP A 71 -2.67 1.33 -9.16
N LEU A 72 -2.35 1.49 -7.88
CA LEU A 72 -2.02 0.36 -7.00
C LEU A 72 -3.18 -0.64 -6.93
N ILE A 73 -4.41 -0.16 -6.75
CA ILE A 73 -5.62 -1.00 -6.69
C ILE A 73 -5.85 -1.70 -8.03
N GLU A 74 -5.73 -0.98 -9.15
CA GLU A 74 -5.91 -1.53 -10.50
C GLU A 74 -4.90 -2.64 -10.83
N LYS A 75 -3.67 -2.54 -10.31
CA LYS A 75 -2.63 -3.57 -10.46
C LYS A 75 -2.73 -4.69 -9.43
N GLY A 76 -3.69 -4.63 -8.51
CA GLY A 76 -3.92 -5.65 -7.48
C GLY A 76 -2.95 -5.57 -6.29
N TYR A 77 -2.29 -4.43 -6.06
CA TYR A 77 -1.48 -4.25 -4.84
C TYR A 77 -2.38 -4.11 -3.62
N ILE A 78 -1.94 -4.74 -2.52
CA ILE A 78 -2.54 -4.57 -1.20
C ILE A 78 -1.58 -3.73 -0.36
N ILE A 79 -2.08 -2.63 0.19
CA ILE A 79 -1.30 -1.78 1.09
C ILE A 79 -1.34 -2.41 2.48
N ILE A 80 -0.22 -2.97 2.91
CA ILE A 80 -0.03 -3.52 4.26
C ILE A 80 0.70 -2.47 5.09
N ALA A 81 0.03 -1.90 6.09
CA ALA A 81 0.66 -1.06 7.10
C ALA A 81 0.50 -1.72 8.47
N SER A 82 1.63 -1.97 9.14
CA SER A 82 1.64 -2.38 10.55
C SER A 82 1.77 -1.13 11.41
N LEU A 83 0.72 -0.83 12.19
CA LEU A 83 0.82 0.16 13.26
C LEU A 83 1.02 -0.60 14.57
N ASN A 84 2.14 -0.33 15.23
CA ASN A 84 2.42 -0.83 16.56
C ASN A 84 1.68 0.07 17.57
N LEU A 85 0.38 -0.17 17.73
CA LEU A 85 -0.44 0.46 18.76
C LEU A 85 -0.35 -0.44 20.00
N GLU A 86 -0.03 0.14 21.15
CA GLU A 86 0.25 -0.55 22.43
C GLU A 86 -0.50 -1.90 22.59
N GLY A 87 0.23 -3.00 22.35
CA GLY A 87 -0.27 -4.37 22.57
C GLY A 87 -1.23 -4.94 21.52
N LYS A 88 -1.50 -4.25 20.40
CA LYS A 88 -2.38 -4.74 19.32
C LYS A 88 -1.75 -4.51 17.94
N ALA A 89 -1.47 -5.60 17.23
CA ALA A 89 -1.12 -5.54 15.82
C ALA A 89 -2.34 -5.06 15.01
N SER A 90 -2.21 -3.89 14.38
CA SER A 90 -3.25 -3.35 13.50
C SER A 90 -2.78 -3.44 12.05
N LEU A 91 -3.61 -4.04 11.20
CA LEU A 91 -3.38 -4.16 9.76
C LEU A 91 -4.37 -3.28 9.01
N PHE A 92 -3.87 -2.54 8.03
CA PHE A 92 -4.68 -1.92 6.98
C PHE A 92 -4.58 -2.78 5.73
N ALA A 93 -5.70 -2.96 5.03
CA ALA A 93 -5.74 -3.66 3.75
C ALA A 93 -6.76 -2.98 2.85
N SER A 94 -6.45 -2.91 1.56
CA SER A 94 -7.43 -2.58 0.53
C SER A 94 -8.34 -3.78 0.30
N VAL A 95 -9.64 -3.54 0.33
CA VAL A 95 -10.68 -4.51 -0.01
C VAL A 95 -11.50 -3.95 -1.16
N ASP A 96 -11.97 -4.81 -2.06
CA ASP A 96 -12.85 -4.36 -3.14
C ASP A 96 -14.18 -3.85 -2.57
N LYS A 97 -14.88 -3.03 -3.37
CA LYS A 97 -16.11 -2.36 -2.92
C LYS A 97 -17.24 -3.34 -2.61
N ASP A 98 -17.40 -4.40 -3.38
CA ASP A 98 -18.46 -5.38 -3.21
C ASP A 98 -18.19 -6.23 -1.96
N LEU A 99 -16.93 -6.62 -1.72
CA LEU A 99 -16.52 -7.26 -0.48
C LEU A 99 -16.73 -6.34 0.73
N LEU A 100 -16.39 -5.06 0.62
CA LEU A 100 -16.62 -4.09 1.70
C LEU A 100 -18.12 -3.95 2.01
N ASN A 101 -18.97 -3.85 0.99
CA ASN A 101 -20.41 -3.79 1.16
C ASN A 101 -20.94 -5.06 1.85
N TRP A 102 -20.45 -6.23 1.43
CA TRP A 102 -20.83 -7.50 2.06
C TRP A 102 -20.42 -7.55 3.54
N ILE A 103 -19.20 -7.12 3.88
CA ILE A 103 -18.72 -7.03 5.27
C ILE A 103 -19.66 -6.14 6.09
N ASP A 104 -20.02 -4.97 5.54
CA ASP A 104 -20.91 -4.01 6.22
C ASP A 104 -22.31 -4.57 6.46
N GLU A 105 -22.87 -5.31 5.51
CA GLU A 105 -24.15 -5.98 5.70
C GLU A 105 -24.12 -6.98 6.85
N GLN A 106 -23.04 -7.76 7.00
CA GLN A 106 -22.95 -8.74 8.08
C GLN A 106 -22.91 -8.08 9.47
N VAL A 107 -22.22 -6.94 9.57
CA VAL A 107 -22.17 -6.14 10.80
C VAL A 107 -23.53 -5.50 11.09
N GLN A 108 -24.20 -4.94 10.08
CA GLN A 108 -25.54 -4.35 10.22
C GLN A 108 -26.60 -5.36 10.62
N LYS A 109 -26.50 -6.61 10.13
CA LYS A 109 -27.37 -7.73 10.52
C LYS A 109 -27.14 -8.20 11.96
N GLY A 110 -26.16 -7.62 12.67
CA GLY A 110 -25.85 -7.96 14.06
C GLY A 110 -25.12 -9.29 14.24
N LYS A 111 -24.73 -9.96 13.14
CA LYS A 111 -23.99 -11.23 13.19
C LYS A 111 -22.60 -11.04 13.81
N TYR A 112 -22.00 -9.87 13.59
CA TYR A 112 -20.71 -9.47 14.16
C TYR A 112 -20.79 -8.07 14.72
N CYS A 113 -20.14 -7.83 15.87
CA CYS A 113 -20.17 -6.54 16.56
C CYS A 113 -19.43 -5.41 15.83
N ASN A 114 -18.43 -5.74 14.98
CA ASN A 114 -17.73 -4.80 14.12
C ASN A 114 -16.98 -5.57 13.01
N ARG A 115 -16.38 -4.82 12.05
CA ARG A 115 -15.63 -5.39 10.93
C ARG A 115 -14.43 -6.23 11.39
N SER A 116 -13.69 -5.77 12.40
CA SER A 116 -12.53 -6.50 12.92
C SER A 116 -12.93 -7.86 13.50
N HIS A 117 -14.02 -7.92 14.28
CA HIS A 117 -14.53 -9.18 14.83
C HIS A 117 -14.95 -10.16 13.72
N LEU A 118 -15.55 -9.67 12.63
CA LEU A 118 -15.85 -10.51 11.47
C LEU A 118 -14.57 -11.10 10.86
N ILE A 119 -13.57 -10.25 10.60
CA ILE A 119 -12.31 -10.69 10.00
C ILE A 119 -11.56 -11.66 10.91
N GLU A 120 -11.49 -11.39 12.22
CA GLU A 120 -10.87 -12.27 13.21
C GLU A 120 -11.56 -13.65 13.27
N SER A 121 -12.89 -13.67 13.16
CA SER A 121 -13.68 -14.91 13.14
C SER A 121 -13.37 -15.74 11.90
N ILE A 122 -13.39 -15.12 10.71
CA ILE A 122 -13.06 -15.79 9.44
C ILE A 122 -11.62 -16.32 9.45
N LEU A 123 -10.67 -15.52 9.92
CA LEU A 123 -9.27 -15.94 10.00
C LEU A 123 -9.08 -17.12 10.96
N SER A 124 -9.82 -17.14 12.07
CA SER A 124 -9.78 -18.25 13.04
C SER A 124 -10.38 -19.53 12.46
N GLU A 125 -11.51 -19.43 11.77
CA GLU A 125 -12.14 -20.55 11.05
C GLU A 125 -11.22 -21.11 9.96
N TYR A 126 -10.62 -20.24 9.14
CA TYR A 126 -9.70 -20.65 8.09
C TYR A 126 -8.48 -21.37 8.66
N ARG A 127 -7.88 -20.85 9.75
CA ARG A 127 -6.77 -21.51 10.44
C ARG A 127 -7.16 -22.89 10.97
N ALA A 128 -8.34 -23.02 11.58
CA ALA A 128 -8.80 -24.30 12.12
C ALA A 128 -9.01 -25.38 11.04
N ASN A 129 -9.32 -24.98 9.81
CA ASN A 129 -9.57 -25.90 8.69
C ASN A 129 -8.32 -26.25 7.85
N HIS A 130 -7.21 -25.57 8.11
CA HIS A 130 -5.95 -25.74 7.35
C HIS A 130 -4.73 -26.02 8.25
N VAL A 131 -4.98 -26.50 9.47
CA VAL A 131 -4.00 -27.09 10.39
C VAL A 131 -4.19 -28.61 10.43
#